data_AF-A0A098EIZ9-F1
#
_entry.id   AF-A0A098EIZ9-F1
#
_cell.length_a   1.000
_cell.length_b   1.000
_cell.length_c   1.000
_cell.angle_alpha   90.00
_cell.angle_beta   90.00
_cell.angle_gamma   90.00
#
_symmetry.space_group_name_H-M   'P 1'
#
loop_
_entity.id
_entity.type
_entity.pdbx_description
1 polymer ?
#
loop_
_entity_poly.entity_id
_entity_poly.type
_entity_poly.pdbx_seq_one_letter_code
_entity_poly.pdbx_strand_id
1 'polypeptide(L)'
;MLSNETRSIIKSTVPVLEDHGVTITSAFYKNLFEAHPELLNIFNHANQAQGRQQTALAKAVYAAAVHIDDLAEIMPAIIQIAHKHVSLGVKPEHYPIVGEHLLKAMKEVLGDAATDDIIDAWAEAYSVIADAFIDMEKNMYRKTAAQENGCAGKRLDVF
;
A
#
# COMPACT_ATOMS: atom_id res chain seq x y z
N MET A 1 5.52 -16.39 -4.85
CA MET A 1 4.99 -17.01 -3.62
C MET A 1 6.04 -16.86 -2.55
N LEU A 2 5.66 -16.42 -1.35
CA LEU A 2 6.59 -16.29 -0.22
C LEU A 2 7.10 -17.67 0.22
N SER A 3 8.28 -17.73 0.85
CA SER A 3 8.78 -18.94 1.48
C SER A 3 8.00 -19.25 2.78
N ASN A 4 8.09 -20.49 3.27
CA ASN A 4 7.50 -20.84 4.58
C ASN A 4 8.19 -20.09 5.73
N GLU A 5 9.48 -19.83 5.60
CA GLU A 5 10.28 -19.07 6.54
C GLU A 5 9.84 -17.61 6.59
N THR A 6 9.74 -16.95 5.44
CA THR A 6 9.20 -15.58 5.30
C THR A 6 7.83 -15.47 5.96
N ARG A 7 6.92 -16.41 5.66
CA ARG A 7 5.58 -16.44 6.30
C ARG A 7 5.66 -16.54 7.82
N SER A 8 6.52 -17.40 8.36
CA SER A 8 6.69 -17.58 9.80
C SER A 8 7.21 -16.30 10.45
N ILE A 9 8.20 -15.66 9.84
CA ILE A 9 8.79 -14.40 10.32
C ILE A 9 7.72 -13.30 10.36
N ILE A 10 6.97 -13.11 9.27
CA ILE A 10 5.87 -12.16 9.20
C ILE A 10 4.86 -12.42 10.32
N LYS A 11 4.32 -13.64 10.43
CA LYS A 11 3.33 -13.99 11.45
C LYS A 11 3.83 -13.77 12.87
N SER A 12 5.10 -14.07 13.14
CA SER A 12 5.71 -13.88 14.47
C SER A 12 5.95 -12.42 14.82
N THR A 13 6.09 -11.54 13.83
CA THR A 13 6.40 -10.11 14.01
C THR A 13 5.18 -9.19 13.83
N VAL A 14 4.07 -9.71 13.31
CA VAL A 14 2.77 -9.02 13.22
C VAL A 14 2.29 -8.43 14.57
N PRO A 15 2.37 -9.12 15.72
CA PRO A 15 1.98 -8.53 17.00
C PRO A 15 2.83 -7.32 17.39
N VAL A 16 4.12 -7.33 17.05
CA VAL A 16 5.02 -6.20 17.31
C VAL A 16 4.61 -4.98 16.47
N LEU A 17 4.12 -5.19 15.25
CA LEU A 17 3.51 -4.12 14.45
C LEU A 17 2.17 -3.64 15.00
N GLU A 18 1.42 -4.46 15.72
CA GLU A 18 0.18 -4.03 16.37
C GLU A 18 0.49 -3.05 17.51
N ASP A 19 1.49 -3.38 18.34
CA ASP A 19 1.94 -2.55 19.46
C ASP A 19 2.62 -1.25 18.99
N HIS A 20 3.42 -1.31 17.92
CA HIS A 20 4.22 -0.18 17.43
C HIS A 20 3.64 0.51 16.18
N GLY A 21 2.49 0.06 15.66
CA GLY A 21 1.99 0.45 14.34
C GLY A 21 1.72 1.95 14.20
N VAL A 22 1.26 2.61 15.25
CA VAL A 22 1.04 4.07 15.26
C VAL A 22 2.37 4.82 15.15
N THR A 23 3.40 4.38 15.89
CA THR A 23 4.74 4.98 15.87
C THR A 23 5.40 4.76 14.51
N ILE A 24 5.33 3.54 13.99
CA ILE A 24 5.88 3.18 12.67
C ILE A 24 5.22 4.01 11.58
N THR A 25 3.89 4.09 11.56
CA THR A 25 3.20 4.89 10.54
C THR A 25 3.47 6.38 10.68
N SER A 26 3.63 6.90 11.89
CA SER A 26 4.00 8.31 12.10
C SER A 26 5.40 8.60 11.55
N ALA A 27 6.40 7.75 11.86
CA ALA A 27 7.75 7.86 11.31
C ALA A 27 7.76 7.72 9.79
N PHE A 28 7.01 6.74 9.25
CA PHE A 28 6.84 6.53 7.81
C PHE A 28 6.36 7.79 7.09
N TYR A 29 5.24 8.39 7.52
CA TYR A 29 4.68 9.55 6.82
C TYR A 29 5.57 10.78 6.94
N LYS A 30 6.18 10.99 8.11
CA LYS A 30 7.15 12.07 8.31
C LYS A 30 8.31 11.92 7.31
N ASN A 31 8.96 10.77 7.30
CA ASN A 31 10.13 10.52 6.45
C ASN A 31 9.75 10.56 4.96
N LEU A 32 8.58 10.01 4.59
CA LEU A 32 8.08 10.02 3.21
C LEU A 32 7.89 11.44 2.69
N PHE A 33 7.24 12.33 3.44
CA PHE A 33 6.97 13.69 2.95
C PHE A 33 8.16 14.64 3.08
N GLU A 34 9.10 14.36 4.00
CA GLU A 34 10.38 15.05 4.02
C GLU A 34 11.21 14.73 2.76
N ALA A 35 11.22 13.47 2.31
CA ALA A 35 11.95 13.05 1.12
C ALA A 35 11.21 13.31 -0.20
N HIS A 36 9.89 13.15 -0.19
CA HIS A 36 9.01 13.21 -1.35
C HIS A 36 7.83 14.17 -1.13
N PRO A 37 8.07 15.48 -0.98
CA PRO A 37 7.02 16.47 -0.74
C PRO A 37 6.00 16.52 -1.89
N GLU A 38 6.37 16.10 -3.11
CA GLU A 38 5.46 15.99 -4.26
C GLU A 38 4.28 15.05 -4.01
N LEU A 39 4.46 14.03 -3.16
CA LEU A 39 3.42 13.05 -2.83
C LEU A 39 2.31 13.66 -1.97
N LEU A 40 2.54 14.80 -1.30
CA LEU A 40 1.50 15.52 -0.55
C LEU A 40 0.29 15.89 -1.42
N ASN A 41 0.50 16.11 -2.72
CA ASN A 41 -0.59 16.39 -3.66
C ASN A 41 -1.48 15.17 -3.94
N ILE A 42 -0.93 13.96 -3.77
CA ILE A 42 -1.65 12.68 -3.94
C ILE A 42 -2.31 12.29 -2.61
N PHE A 43 -1.61 12.49 -1.50
CA PHE A 43 -2.12 12.25 -0.15
C PHE A 43 -2.88 13.48 0.36
N ASN A 44 -4.13 13.66 -0.09
CA ASN A 44 -5.01 14.79 0.25
C ASN A 44 -4.83 15.32 1.70
N HIS A 45 -4.29 16.55 1.81
CA HIS A 45 -3.99 17.28 3.05
C HIS A 45 -5.13 17.29 4.09
N ALA A 46 -6.40 17.28 3.64
CA ALA A 46 -7.56 17.35 4.55
C ALA A 46 -7.69 16.12 5.46
N ASN A 47 -7.21 14.95 5.01
CA ASN A 47 -7.25 13.71 5.79
C ASN A 47 -5.98 13.51 6.65
N GLN A 48 -4.85 14.11 6.26
CA GLN A 48 -3.59 14.02 7.00
C GLN A 48 -3.62 14.80 8.32
N ALA A 49 -4.26 15.97 8.33
CA ALA A 49 -4.39 16.82 9.52
C ALA A 49 -5.21 16.16 10.66
N GLN A 50 -5.93 15.07 10.37
CA GLN A 50 -6.80 14.39 11.35
C GLN A 50 -6.27 13.03 11.85
N GLY A 51 -5.07 12.58 11.46
CA GLY A 51 -4.52 11.30 11.96
C GLY A 51 -5.23 10.03 11.43
N ARG A 52 -6.34 10.18 10.70
CA ARG A 52 -7.23 9.10 10.26
C ARG A 52 -6.68 8.28 9.10
N GLN A 53 -5.82 8.89 8.27
CA GLN A 53 -5.23 8.21 7.11
C GLN A 53 -4.02 7.35 7.51
N GLN A 54 -3.29 7.75 8.56
CA GLN A 54 -2.18 6.99 9.11
C GLN A 54 -2.61 5.58 9.56
N THR A 55 -3.78 5.51 10.21
CA THR A 55 -4.36 4.25 10.68
C THR A 55 -4.81 3.34 9.53
N ALA A 56 -5.27 3.89 8.40
CA ALA A 56 -5.80 3.10 7.30
C ALA A 56 -4.69 2.30 6.57
N LEU A 57 -3.54 2.94 6.33
CA LEU A 57 -2.39 2.25 5.73
C LEU A 57 -1.85 1.17 6.67
N ALA A 58 -1.67 1.49 7.96
CA ALA A 58 -1.25 0.53 8.98
C ALA A 58 -2.14 -0.71 8.99
N LYS A 59 -3.46 -0.50 9.00
CA LYS A 59 -4.46 -1.57 9.00
C LYS A 59 -4.44 -2.40 7.72
N ALA A 60 -4.20 -1.79 6.56
CA ALA A 60 -4.12 -2.51 5.29
C ALA A 60 -2.87 -3.40 5.23
N VAL A 61 -1.71 -2.87 5.62
CA VAL A 61 -0.45 -3.63 5.69
C VAL A 61 -0.57 -4.76 6.73
N TYR A 62 -1.14 -4.47 7.91
CA TYR A 62 -1.40 -5.47 8.95
C TYR A 62 -2.34 -6.57 8.46
N ALA A 63 -3.50 -6.21 7.87
CA ALA A 63 -4.44 -7.20 7.35
C ALA A 63 -3.81 -8.06 6.26
N ALA A 64 -3.03 -7.47 5.36
CA ALA A 64 -2.35 -8.21 4.33
C ALA A 64 -1.26 -9.15 4.89
N ALA A 65 -0.57 -8.76 5.96
CA ALA A 65 0.39 -9.61 6.65
C ALA A 65 -0.26 -10.77 7.42
N VAL A 66 -1.41 -10.55 8.05
CA VAL A 66 -2.18 -11.61 8.74
C VAL A 66 -2.68 -12.66 7.74
N HIS A 67 -3.15 -12.22 6.58
CA HIS A 67 -3.72 -13.08 5.54
C HIS A 67 -2.72 -13.38 4.41
N ILE A 68 -1.41 -13.30 4.67
CA ILE A 68 -0.38 -13.43 3.63
C ILE A 68 -0.35 -14.81 2.96
N ASP A 69 -0.95 -15.82 3.60
CA ASP A 69 -1.12 -17.18 3.07
C ASP A 69 -2.27 -17.28 2.06
N ASP A 70 -3.27 -16.43 2.19
CA ASP A 70 -4.45 -16.40 1.33
C ASP A 70 -4.85 -14.96 1.00
N LEU A 71 -4.17 -14.41 -0.02
CA LEU A 71 -4.48 -13.08 -0.53
C LEU A 71 -5.92 -12.99 -1.08
N ALA A 72 -6.59 -14.12 -1.38
CA ALA A 72 -7.97 -14.11 -1.84
C ALA A 72 -8.92 -13.57 -0.75
N GLU A 73 -8.63 -13.82 0.53
CA GLU A 73 -9.43 -13.34 1.65
C GLU A 73 -9.41 -11.80 1.77
N ILE A 74 -8.30 -11.17 1.39
CA ILE A 74 -8.17 -9.71 1.44
C ILE A 74 -8.57 -9.02 0.13
N MET A 75 -8.91 -9.77 -0.92
CA MET A 75 -9.30 -9.19 -2.21
C MET A 75 -10.42 -8.14 -2.10
N PRO A 76 -11.48 -8.31 -1.29
CA PRO A 76 -12.49 -7.27 -1.12
C PRO A 76 -11.92 -5.95 -0.58
N ALA A 77 -10.98 -6.04 0.37
CA ALA A 77 -10.28 -4.88 0.93
C ALA A 77 -9.33 -4.25 -0.10
N ILE A 78 -8.58 -5.06 -0.85
CA ILE A 78 -7.71 -4.60 -1.94
C ILE A 78 -8.53 -3.83 -2.97
N ILE A 79 -9.67 -4.36 -3.41
CA ILE A 79 -10.55 -3.70 -4.41
C ILE A 79 -11.02 -2.34 -3.88
N GLN A 80 -11.48 -2.28 -2.62
CA GLN A 80 -11.93 -1.04 -2.01
C GLN A 80 -10.83 0.03 -1.96
N ILE A 81 -9.61 -0.37 -1.59
CA ILE A 81 -8.46 0.53 -1.52
C ILE A 81 -7.98 0.93 -2.93
N ALA A 82 -7.95 -0.01 -3.87
CA ALA A 82 -7.56 0.21 -5.26
C ALA A 82 -8.47 1.25 -5.95
N HIS A 83 -9.78 1.24 -5.68
CA HIS A 83 -10.68 2.30 -6.17
C HIS A 83 -10.27 3.70 -5.69
N LYS A 84 -9.82 3.82 -4.43
CA LYS A 84 -9.32 5.08 -3.89
C LYS A 84 -7.95 5.45 -4.49
N HIS A 85 -7.08 4.48 -4.71
CA HIS A 85 -5.79 4.71 -5.36
C HIS A 85 -5.96 5.22 -6.80
N VAL A 86 -6.87 4.58 -7.56
CA VAL A 86 -7.19 5.00 -8.93
C VAL A 86 -7.73 6.43 -8.96
N SER A 87 -8.64 6.79 -8.04
CA SER A 87 -9.20 8.15 -7.98
C SER A 87 -8.20 9.22 -7.53
N LEU A 88 -7.15 8.83 -6.81
CA LEU A 88 -6.04 9.71 -6.40
C LEU A 88 -4.88 9.73 -7.42
N GLY A 89 -4.94 8.95 -8.50
CA GLY A 89 -3.89 8.90 -9.51
C GLY A 89 -2.62 8.20 -9.04
N VAL A 90 -2.72 7.21 -8.14
CA VAL A 90 -1.58 6.39 -7.71
C VAL A 90 -1.05 5.59 -8.91
N LYS A 91 0.28 5.52 -9.02
CA LYS A 91 0.99 4.86 -10.11
C LYS A 91 1.91 3.76 -9.59
N PRO A 92 2.29 2.78 -10.43
CA PRO A 92 3.26 1.75 -10.06
C PRO A 92 4.59 2.32 -9.53
N GLU A 93 5.04 3.46 -10.05
CA GLU A 93 6.27 4.15 -9.61
C GLU A 93 6.25 4.66 -8.17
N HIS A 94 5.07 4.79 -7.54
CA HIS A 94 4.96 5.20 -6.14
C HIS A 94 5.21 4.04 -5.16
N TYR A 95 5.00 2.78 -5.56
CA TYR A 95 5.11 1.63 -4.66
C TYR A 95 6.54 1.41 -4.16
N PRO A 96 7.60 1.44 -4.99
CA PRO A 96 8.97 1.33 -4.49
C PRO A 96 9.31 2.40 -3.44
N ILE A 97 8.86 3.65 -3.65
CA ILE A 97 9.08 4.76 -2.73
C ILE A 97 8.41 4.50 -1.38
N VAL A 98 7.14 4.07 -1.41
CA VAL A 98 6.38 3.74 -0.20
C VAL A 98 7.02 2.57 0.55
N GLY A 99 7.41 1.50 -0.16
CA GLY A 99 8.07 0.34 0.44
C GLY A 99 9.38 0.69 1.15
N GLU A 100 10.23 1.48 0.49
CA GLU A 100 11.50 1.92 1.08
C GLU A 100 11.29 2.69 2.39
N HIS A 101 10.38 3.66 2.40
CA HIS A 101 10.12 4.49 3.58
C HIS A 101 9.43 3.70 4.69
N LEU A 102 8.58 2.72 4.34
CA LEU A 102 7.92 1.86 5.32
C LEU A 102 8.95 0.98 6.04
N LEU A 103 9.83 0.32 5.29
CA LEU A 103 10.88 -0.54 5.86
C LEU A 103 11.88 0.26 6.69
N LYS A 104 12.24 1.48 6.24
CA LYS A 104 13.07 2.41 7.03
C LYS A 104 12.40 2.78 8.35
N ALA A 105 11.11 3.10 8.34
CA ALA A 105 10.36 3.42 9.56
C ALA A 105 10.26 2.22 10.51
N MET A 106 10.11 1.00 9.98
CA MET A 106 10.18 -0.22 10.80
C MET A 106 11.55 -0.37 11.47
N LYS A 107 12.65 -0.21 10.73
CA LYS A 107 14.01 -0.23 11.29
C LYS A 107 14.20 0.83 12.37
N GLU A 108 13.73 2.06 12.12
CA GLU A 108 13.86 3.18 13.06
C GLU A 108 13.14 2.90 14.38
N VAL A 109 11.91 2.37 14.34
CA VAL A 109 11.09 2.17 15.54
C VAL A 109 11.47 0.90 16.29
N LEU A 110 11.78 -0.19 15.58
CA LEU A 110 12.11 -1.47 16.21
C LEU A 110 13.58 -1.56 16.65
N GLY A 111 14.46 -0.71 16.09
CA GLY A 111 15.89 -0.70 16.42
C GLY A 111 16.52 -2.08 16.24
N ASP A 112 17.21 -2.57 17.26
CA ASP A 112 17.88 -3.87 17.25
C ASP A 112 16.92 -5.07 17.05
N ALA A 113 15.62 -4.88 17.30
CA ALA A 113 14.62 -5.92 17.05
C ALA A 113 14.26 -6.06 15.56
N ALA A 114 14.59 -5.09 14.71
CA ALA A 114 14.46 -5.20 13.25
C ALA A 114 15.73 -5.84 12.65
N THR A 115 15.91 -7.14 12.89
CA THR A 115 16.98 -7.91 12.25
C THR A 115 16.85 -7.89 10.72
N ASP A 116 17.95 -8.16 10.02
CA ASP A 116 17.94 -8.20 8.56
C ASP A 116 16.92 -9.24 8.03
N ASP A 117 16.85 -10.43 8.63
CA ASP A 117 15.86 -11.45 8.27
C ASP A 117 14.41 -10.97 8.40
N ILE A 118 14.11 -10.17 9.44
CA ILE A 118 12.78 -9.59 9.64
C ILE A 118 12.48 -8.59 8.52
N ILE A 119 13.42 -7.68 8.25
CA ILE A 119 13.22 -6.65 7.24
C ILE A 119 13.10 -7.24 5.84
N ASP A 120 13.93 -8.22 5.51
CA ASP A 120 13.89 -8.90 4.22
C ASP A 120 12.56 -9.64 4.04
N ALA A 121 12.07 -10.32 5.09
CA ALA A 121 10.75 -10.93 5.07
C ALA A 121 9.62 -9.90 4.82
N TRP A 122 9.69 -8.75 5.50
CA TRP A 122 8.73 -7.65 5.30
C TRP A 122 8.84 -7.01 3.92
N ALA A 123 10.04 -6.94 3.34
CA ALA A 123 10.25 -6.46 1.98
C ALA A 123 9.62 -7.40 0.95
N GLU A 124 9.81 -8.71 1.10
CA GLU A 124 9.17 -9.72 0.25
C GLU A 124 7.63 -9.64 0.35
N ALA A 125 7.10 -9.56 1.56
CA ALA A 125 5.66 -9.45 1.80
C ALA A 125 5.09 -8.17 1.17
N TYR A 126 5.75 -7.02 1.38
CA TYR A 126 5.37 -5.75 0.76
C TYR A 126 5.32 -5.86 -0.76
N SER A 127 6.35 -6.47 -1.37
CA SER A 127 6.44 -6.58 -2.83
C SER A 127 5.27 -7.40 -3.39
N VAL A 128 4.92 -8.52 -2.75
CA VAL A 128 3.77 -9.34 -3.15
C VAL A 128 2.45 -8.58 -3.06
N ILE A 129 2.26 -7.78 -2.00
CA ILE A 129 1.07 -6.97 -1.80
C ILE A 129 1.02 -5.85 -2.85
N ALA A 130 2.14 -5.17 -3.07
CA ALA A 130 2.27 -4.10 -4.06
C ALA A 130 1.91 -4.59 -5.47
N ASP A 131 2.41 -5.78 -5.87
CA ASP A 131 2.09 -6.38 -7.16
C ASP A 131 0.59 -6.63 -7.33
N ALA A 132 -0.08 -7.13 -6.28
CA ALA A 132 -1.53 -7.37 -6.32
C ALA A 132 -2.33 -6.05 -6.50
N PHE A 133 -1.92 -4.98 -5.82
CA PHE A 133 -2.51 -3.66 -6.00
C PHE A 133 -2.25 -3.09 -7.40
N ILE A 134 -1.00 -3.15 -7.87
CA ILE A 134 -0.59 -2.67 -9.19
C ILE A 134 -1.41 -3.35 -10.29
N ASP A 135 -1.59 -4.67 -10.22
CA ASP A 135 -2.35 -5.42 -11.21
C ASP A 135 -3.85 -5.09 -11.16
N MET A 136 -4.42 -4.93 -9.97
CA MET A 136 -5.80 -4.50 -9.80
C MET A 136 -6.03 -3.09 -10.39
N GLU A 137 -5.17 -2.14 -10.05
CA GLU A 137 -5.25 -0.74 -10.48
C GLU A 137 -5.06 -0.62 -12.00
N LYS A 138 -4.10 -1.33 -12.58
CA LYS A 138 -3.93 -1.42 -14.05
C LYS A 138 -5.22 -1.87 -14.73
N ASN A 139 -5.89 -2.88 -14.18
CA ASN A 139 -7.15 -3.36 -14.73
C ASN A 139 -8.28 -2.33 -14.59
N MET A 140 -8.34 -1.60 -13.47
CA MET A 140 -9.30 -0.51 -13.27
C MET A 140 -9.06 0.63 -14.28
N TYR A 141 -7.82 1.11 -14.41
CA TYR A 141 -7.46 2.14 -15.39
C TYR A 141 -7.82 1.75 -16.83
N ARG A 142 -7.55 0.49 -17.23
CA ARG A 142 -7.93 -0.03 -18.55
C ARG A 142 -9.45 -0.01 -18.77
N LYS A 143 -10.23 -0.40 -17.76
CA LYS A 143 -11.71 -0.39 -17.84
C LYS A 143 -12.25 1.03 -17.99
N THR A 144 -11.73 1.98 -17.21
CA THR A 144 -12.12 3.39 -17.31
C THR A 144 -11.79 3.96 -18.70
N ALA A 145 -10.57 3.75 -19.19
CA ALA A 145 -10.17 4.20 -20.53
C ALA A 145 -11.03 3.56 -21.64
N ALA A 146 -11.37 2.27 -21.53
CA ALA A 146 -12.25 1.61 -22.49
C ALA A 146 -13.69 2.15 -22.46
N GLN A 147 -14.21 2.51 -21.29
CA GLN A 147 -15.52 3.14 -21.14
C GLN A 147 -15.56 4.57 -21.69
N GLU A 148 -14.52 5.37 -21.46
CA GLU A 148 -14.37 6.71 -22.03
C GLU A 148 -14.30 6.66 -23.56
N ASN A 149 -13.48 5.76 -24.12
CA ASN A 149 -13.39 5.55 -25.57
C ASN A 149 -14.69 4.99 -26.17
N GLY A 150 -15.41 4.13 -25.44
CA GLY A 150 -16.71 3.60 -25.86
C GLY A 150 -17.85 4.63 -25.82
N CYS A 151 -17.74 5.66 -24.97
CA CYS A 151 -18.71 6.76 -24.91
C CYS A 151 -18.38 7.89 -25.89
N ALA A 152 -17.09 8.13 -26.17
CA ALA A 152 -16.63 9.08 -27.20
C ALA A 152 -17.05 8.67 -28.63
N GLY A 153 -17.30 7.38 -28.86
CA GLY A 153 -17.78 6.86 -30.15
C GLY A 153 -19.29 6.95 -30.39
N LYS A 154 -20.09 7.55 -29.50
CA LYS A 154 -21.57 7.65 -29.64
C LYS A 154 -22.11 9.08 -29.72
N ARG A 155 -21.35 10.02 -30.29
CA ARG A 155 -21.88 11.36 -30.55
C ARG A 155 -21.60 11.79 -31.98
N LEU A 156 -22.71 12.05 -32.67
CA LEU A 156 -22.92 12.61 -34.01
C LEU A 156 -23.11 11.55 -35.11
N ASP A 157 -24.38 11.23 -35.36
CA ASP A 157 -24.97 11.22 -36.70
C ASP A 157 -26.49 11.44 -36.53
N VAL A 158 -26.85 12.72 -36.38
CA VAL A 158 -28.20 13.20 -36.67
C VAL A 158 -28.04 14.34 -37.66
N PHE A 159 -28.08 13.99 -38.94
CA PHE A 159 -28.46 14.86 -40.04
C PHE A 159 -29.43 14.08 -40.93
#